data_AF-A0A5C7FUP7-F1
#
_entry.id   AF-A0A5C7FUP7-F1
#
_cell.length_a   1.000
_cell.length_b   1.000
_cell.length_c   1.000
_cell.angle_alpha   90.00
_cell.angle_beta   90.00
_cell.angle_gamma   90.00
#
_symmetry.space_group_name_H-M   'P 1'
#
loop_
_entity.id
_entity.type
_entity.pdbx_description
1 polymer ?
#
loop_
_entity_poly.entity_id
_entity_poly.type
_entity_poly.pdbx_seq_one_letter_code
_entity_poly.pdbx_strand_id
1 'polypeptide(L)'
;MLFLKSTSVTKAPGIYEVDVAAKPPGKTFGVFLATDPENPPHTVLAGLAELGFQNVHQQNYVHRDKGKVLDLHFQKDGTDMFKGWKADECSANLAAIDALFGNVGIKVAPRVMSLAEAYA
;
A
#
# COMPACT_ATOMS: atom_id res chain seq x y z
N MET A 1 9.78 1.87 -5.23
CA MET A 1 9.57 0.43 -5.49
C MET A 1 9.52 -0.29 -4.14
N LEU A 2 8.47 -1.07 -3.87
CA LEU A 2 8.38 -1.88 -2.66
C LEU A 2 9.56 -2.87 -2.63
N PHE A 3 10.30 -2.97 -1.52
CA PHE A 3 11.42 -3.91 -1.41
C PHE A 3 10.91 -5.35 -1.22
N LEU A 4 10.39 -5.94 -2.29
CA LEU A 4 9.96 -7.32 -2.30
C LEU A 4 11.19 -8.24 -2.23
N LYS A 5 11.22 -9.14 -1.24
CA LYS A 5 12.34 -10.09 -1.07
C LYS A 5 12.18 -11.35 -1.94
N SER A 6 10.95 -11.83 -2.10
CA SER A 6 10.60 -13.03 -2.87
C SER A 6 9.10 -13.07 -3.15
N THR A 7 8.70 -13.72 -4.25
CA THR A 7 7.31 -14.05 -4.57
C THR A 7 6.91 -15.46 -4.09
N SER A 8 7.85 -16.23 -3.55
CA SER A 8 7.60 -17.60 -3.06
C SER A 8 6.96 -17.63 -1.67
N VAL A 9 6.96 -16.49 -0.97
CA VAL A 9 6.31 -16.30 0.32
C VAL A 9 5.22 -15.26 0.15
N THR A 10 3.98 -15.64 0.43
CA THR A 10 2.84 -14.73 0.46
C THR A 10 2.50 -14.35 1.89
N LYS A 11 2.14 -13.08 2.12
CA LYS A 11 1.64 -12.61 3.42
C LYS A 11 0.17 -12.94 3.61
N ALA A 12 -0.58 -12.95 2.51
CA ALA A 12 -1.97 -13.38 2.43
C ALA A 12 -2.27 -13.85 1.00
N PRO A 13 -3.41 -14.50 0.72
CA PRO A 13 -3.79 -14.89 -0.64
C PRO A 13 -3.70 -13.69 -1.61
N GLY A 14 -2.89 -13.83 -2.66
CA GLY A 14 -2.68 -12.80 -3.68
C GLY A 14 -1.78 -11.63 -3.27
N ILE A 15 -1.27 -11.59 -2.04
CA ILE A 15 -0.42 -10.50 -1.52
C ILE A 15 0.97 -11.05 -1.19
N TYR A 16 1.97 -10.61 -1.94
CA TYR A 16 3.36 -10.88 -1.61
C TYR A 16 3.85 -9.97 -0.50
N GLU A 17 3.57 -8.66 -0.61
CA GLU A 17 4.05 -7.66 0.34
C GLU A 17 3.15 -6.42 0.33
N VAL A 18 3.08 -5.75 1.49
CA VAL A 18 2.39 -4.47 1.68
C VAL A 18 3.24 -3.54 2.54
N ASP A 19 3.35 -2.29 2.12
CA ASP A 19 3.96 -1.22 2.91
C ASP A 19 2.98 -0.04 2.99
N VAL A 20 2.87 0.55 4.18
CA VAL A 20 2.05 1.73 4.41
C VAL A 20 3.02 2.84 4.78
N ALA A 21 3.24 3.76 3.85
CA ALA A 21 4.34 4.70 3.99
C ALA A 21 3.97 6.10 3.52
N ALA A 22 4.45 7.10 4.25
CA ALA A 22 4.33 8.50 3.88
C ALA A 22 5.67 9.03 3.37
N LYS A 23 5.64 9.86 2.33
CA LYS A 23 6.81 10.67 1.97
C LYS A 23 7.08 11.70 3.07
N PRO A 24 8.34 12.07 3.37
CA PRO A 24 8.64 13.17 4.29
C PRO A 24 7.88 14.45 3.87
N PRO A 25 7.22 15.17 4.80
CA PRO A 25 7.33 15.06 6.26
C PRO A 25 6.34 14.11 6.97
N GLY A 26 5.60 13.26 6.26
CA GLY A 26 4.74 12.25 6.90
C GLY A 26 3.26 12.61 7.09
N LYS A 27 2.70 13.46 6.22
CA LYS A 27 1.31 13.95 6.36
C LYS A 27 0.24 13.10 5.67
N THR A 28 0.61 12.37 4.63
CA THR A 28 -0.31 11.51 3.87
C THR A 28 0.37 10.19 3.60
N PHE A 29 -0.29 9.09 3.92
CA PHE A 29 0.25 7.75 3.72
C PHE A 29 -0.30 7.14 2.43
N GLY A 30 0.59 6.54 1.65
CA GLY A 30 0.24 5.66 0.55
C GLY A 30 0.21 4.21 1.01
N VAL A 31 -0.57 3.39 0.31
CA VAL A 31 -0.55 1.94 0.44
C VAL A 31 0.13 1.38 -0.81
N PHE A 32 1.23 0.65 -0.60
CA PHE A 32 2.06 0.08 -1.65
C PHE A 32 1.92 -1.44 -1.58
N LEU A 33 1.51 -2.07 -2.67
CA LEU A 33 1.19 -3.49 -2.73
C LEU A 33 1.97 -4.18 -3.85
N ALA A 34 2.60 -5.30 -3.52
CA ALA A 34 3.07 -6.26 -4.50
C ALA A 34 2.12 -7.46 -4.48
N THR A 35 1.39 -7.68 -5.58
CA THR A 35 0.36 -8.73 -5.66
C THR A 35 0.64 -9.75 -6.75
N ASP A 36 0.04 -10.93 -6.62
CA ASP A 36 0.00 -11.92 -7.70
C ASP A 36 -0.99 -11.45 -8.79
N PRO A 37 -0.54 -11.19 -10.04
CA PRO A 37 -1.44 -10.81 -11.12
C PRO A 37 -2.39 -11.92 -11.56
N GLU A 38 -2.07 -13.19 -11.29
CA GLU A 38 -2.93 -14.33 -11.68
C GLU A 38 -3.99 -14.62 -10.61
N ASN A 39 -3.72 -14.24 -9.35
CA ASN A 39 -4.66 -14.39 -8.22
C ASN A 39 -4.73 -13.10 -7.39
N PRO A 40 -5.24 -12.00 -7.94
CA PRO A 40 -5.21 -10.71 -7.25
C PRO A 40 -6.13 -10.68 -6.01
N PRO A 41 -5.79 -9.91 -4.96
CA PRO A 41 -6.53 -9.85 -3.72
C PRO A 41 -7.76 -8.94 -3.83
N HIS A 42 -8.76 -9.38 -4.60
CA HIS A 42 -9.94 -8.56 -4.97
C HIS A 42 -10.64 -7.89 -3.78
N THR A 43 -10.80 -8.59 -2.65
CA THR A 43 -11.43 -8.03 -1.44
C THR A 43 -10.67 -6.84 -0.88
N VAL A 44 -9.34 -6.90 -0.84
CA VAL A 44 -8.50 -5.79 -0.36
C VAL A 44 -8.54 -4.63 -1.35
N LEU A 45 -8.46 -4.92 -2.66
CA LEU A 45 -8.53 -3.88 -3.69
C LEU A 45 -9.88 -3.14 -3.68
N ALA A 46 -10.98 -3.87 -3.51
CA ALA A 46 -12.31 -3.28 -3.36
C ALA A 46 -12.40 -2.44 -2.08
N GLY A 47 -11.92 -2.97 -0.94
CA GLY A 47 -11.92 -2.24 0.33
C GLY A 47 -11.09 -0.95 0.29
N LEU A 48 -9.94 -0.94 -0.40
CA LEU A 48 -9.18 0.28 -0.63
C LEU A 48 -10.00 1.33 -1.40
N ALA A 49 -10.69 0.91 -2.46
CA ALA A 49 -11.55 1.80 -3.24
C ALA A 49 -12.72 2.34 -2.42
N GLU A 50 -13.38 1.51 -1.61
CA GLU A 50 -14.46 1.91 -0.70
C GLU A 50 -13.99 2.91 0.37
N LEU A 51 -12.76 2.76 0.85
CA LEU A 51 -12.11 3.71 1.75
C LEU A 51 -11.68 5.02 1.04
N GLY A 52 -11.86 5.12 -0.27
CA GLY A 52 -11.55 6.30 -1.08
C GLY A 52 -10.10 6.39 -1.54
N PHE A 53 -9.33 5.30 -1.46
CA PHE A 53 -7.99 5.24 -2.05
C PHE A 53 -8.08 5.04 -3.56
N GLN A 54 -7.26 5.79 -4.28
CA GLN A 54 -7.15 5.74 -5.73
C GLN A 54 -5.81 5.13 -6.12
N ASN A 55 -5.82 4.24 -7.12
CA ASN A 55 -4.60 3.72 -7.71
C ASN A 55 -3.95 4.84 -8.54
N VAL A 56 -2.71 5.20 -8.18
CA VAL A 56 -1.91 6.23 -8.86
C VAL A 56 -0.75 5.64 -9.65
N HIS A 57 -0.43 4.36 -9.43
CA HIS A 57 0.64 3.67 -10.10
C HIS A 57 0.37 2.18 -10.20
N GLN A 58 0.55 1.63 -11.40
CA GLN A 58 0.43 0.21 -11.66
C GLN A 58 1.56 -0.24 -12.59
N GLN A 59 2.29 -1.28 -12.18
CA GLN A 59 3.36 -1.85 -12.99
C GLN A 59 3.39 -3.37 -12.87
N ASN A 60 3.48 -4.06 -14.01
CA ASN A 60 3.76 -5.49 -14.03
C ASN A 60 5.25 -5.72 -14.25
N TYR A 61 5.84 -6.66 -13.50
CA TYR A 61 7.22 -7.08 -13.72
C TYR A 61 7.43 -8.54 -13.29
N VAL A 62 8.55 -9.12 -13.72
CA VAL A 62 9.00 -10.43 -13.27
C VAL A 62 10.07 -10.22 -12.20
N HIS A 63 9.83 -10.74 -11.00
CA HIS A 63 10.78 -10.66 -9.89
C HIS A 63 11.99 -11.58 -10.12
N ARG A 64 13.07 -11.40 -9.34
CA ARG A 64 14.33 -12.14 -9.52
C ARG A 64 14.19 -13.66 -9.41
N ASP A 65 13.25 -14.13 -8.61
CA ASP A 65 12.88 -15.55 -8.45
C ASP A 65 11.87 -16.04 -9.50
N LYS A 66 11.66 -15.27 -10.58
CA LYS A 66 10.81 -15.57 -11.74
C LYS A 66 9.30 -15.50 -11.47
N GLY A 67 8.85 -15.10 -10.29
CA GLY A 67 7.43 -14.82 -10.04
C GLY A 67 6.96 -13.57 -10.77
N LYS A 68 5.71 -13.57 -11.22
CA LYS A 68 5.06 -12.37 -11.78
C LYS A 68 4.52 -11.52 -10.64
N VAL A 69 4.70 -10.21 -10.75
CA VAL A 69 4.25 -9.25 -9.75
C VAL A 69 3.50 -8.12 -10.42
N LEU A 70 2.39 -7.74 -9.81
CA LEU A 70 1.68 -6.50 -10.06
C LEU A 70 1.96 -5.56 -8.88
N ASP A 71 2.76 -4.51 -9.12
CA ASP A 71 3.00 -3.41 -8.17
C ASP A 71 1.88 -2.40 -8.30
N LEU A 72 1.28 -2.02 -7.17
CA LEU A 72 0.14 -1.12 -7.10
C LEU A 72 0.38 -0.09 -6.01
N HIS A 73 0.29 1.20 -6.33
CA HIS A 73 0.40 2.26 -5.33
C HIS A 73 -0.93 3.00 -5.24
N PHE A 74 -1.39 3.17 -4.01
CA PHE A 74 -2.66 3.80 -3.70
C PHE A 74 -2.43 5.05 -2.86
N GLN A 75 -3.19 6.10 -3.15
CA GLN A 75 -3.18 7.35 -2.40
C GLN A 75 -4.61 7.82 -2.15
N LYS A 76 -4.79 8.58 -1.07
CA LYS A 76 -6.05 9.24 -0.74
C LYS A 76 -5.74 10.66 -0.31
N ASP A 77 -6.26 11.62 -1.05
CA ASP A 77 -6.16 13.04 -0.70
C ASP A 77 -6.85 13.31 0.65
N GLY A 78 -6.30 14.24 1.41
CA GLY A 78 -6.93 14.79 2.61
C GLY A 78 -7.69 16.09 2.36
N THR A 79 -8.22 16.64 3.44
CA THR A 79 -9.06 17.86 3.37
C THR A 79 -8.32 19.14 3.79
N ASP A 80 -7.00 19.11 3.97
CA ASP A 80 -6.23 20.34 4.14
C ASP A 80 -6.01 21.08 2.80
N MET A 81 -5.47 22.31 2.87
CA MET A 81 -5.25 23.17 1.70
C MET A 81 -4.27 22.61 0.67
N PHE A 82 -3.46 21.61 1.05
CA PHE A 82 -2.45 20.94 0.24
C PHE A 82 -2.79 19.46 -0.02
N LYS A 83 -4.06 19.06 0.20
CA LYS A 83 -4.52 17.66 0.08
C LYS A 83 -3.84 16.69 1.07
N GLY A 84 -3.32 17.21 2.17
CA GLY A 84 -2.82 16.47 3.31
C GLY A 84 -3.92 16.04 4.28
N TRP A 85 -3.71 14.95 5.00
CA TRP A 85 -4.60 14.52 6.08
C TRP A 85 -4.41 15.42 7.31
N LYS A 86 -5.53 15.87 7.90
CA LYS A 86 -5.55 16.41 9.26
C LYS A 86 -5.29 15.30 10.28
N ALA A 87 -4.99 15.65 11.52
CA ALA A 87 -4.64 14.68 12.56
C ALA A 87 -5.73 13.60 12.79
N ASP A 88 -7.00 14.03 12.83
CA ASP A 88 -8.14 13.13 13.02
C ASP A 88 -8.35 12.23 11.79
N GLU A 89 -8.21 12.79 10.59
CA GLU A 89 -8.30 12.04 9.32
C GLU A 89 -7.17 11.01 9.21
N CYS A 90 -5.95 11.39 9.60
CA CYS A 90 -4.80 10.50 9.59
C CYS A 90 -5.03 9.31 10.51
N SER A 91 -5.47 9.56 11.74
CA SER A 91 -5.77 8.50 12.71
C SER A 91 -6.88 7.57 12.21
N ALA A 92 -7.96 8.13 11.66
CA ALA A 92 -9.07 7.35 11.11
C ALA A 92 -8.67 6.53 9.87
N ASN A 93 -7.94 7.12 8.94
CA ASN A 93 -7.48 6.43 7.73
C ASN A 93 -6.49 5.31 8.07
N LEU A 94 -5.54 5.55 8.98
CA LEU A 94 -4.59 4.52 9.41
C LEU A 94 -5.29 3.36 10.13
N ALA A 95 -6.28 3.64 10.99
CA ALA A 95 -7.09 2.59 11.63
C ALA A 95 -7.91 1.80 10.60
N ALA A 96 -8.46 2.45 9.58
CA ALA A 96 -9.19 1.78 8.51
C ALA A 96 -8.28 0.89 7.64
N ILE A 97 -7.06 1.35 7.34
CA ILE A 97 -6.04 0.54 6.66
C ILE A 97 -5.70 -0.68 7.52
N ASP A 98 -5.41 -0.49 8.81
CA ASP A 98 -5.07 -1.59 9.73
C ASP A 98 -6.20 -2.63 9.82
N ALA A 99 -7.46 -2.17 9.93
CA ALA A 99 -8.61 -3.07 9.92
C ALA A 99 -8.76 -3.84 8.60
N LEU A 100 -8.61 -3.16 7.45
CA LEU A 100 -8.73 -3.79 6.13
C LEU A 100 -7.71 -4.92 5.95
N PHE A 101 -6.45 -4.67 6.28
CA PHE A 101 -5.38 -5.67 6.17
C PHE A 101 -5.44 -6.72 7.29
N GLY A 102 -5.89 -6.34 8.48
CA GLY A 102 -6.13 -7.24 9.60
C GLY A 102 -7.16 -8.33 9.26
N ASN A 103 -8.18 -8.02 8.46
CA ASN A 103 -9.17 -8.98 7.99
C ASN A 103 -8.58 -10.11 7.11
N VAL A 104 -7.40 -9.90 6.53
CA VAL A 104 -6.66 -10.91 5.76
C VAL A 104 -5.42 -11.42 6.50
N GLY A 105 -5.33 -11.15 7.81
CA GLY A 105 -4.24 -11.63 8.66
C GLY A 105 -2.93 -10.84 8.54
N ILE A 106 -2.95 -9.65 7.94
CA ILE A 106 -1.76 -8.81 7.79
C ILE A 106 -1.80 -7.67 8.81
N LYS A 107 -0.78 -7.59 9.67
CA LYS A 107 -0.54 -6.41 10.51
C LYS A 107 0.34 -5.41 9.76
N VAL A 108 -0.20 -4.22 9.50
CA VAL A 108 0.56 -3.13 8.86
C VAL A 108 1.36 -2.33 9.87
N ALA A 109 2.45 -1.73 9.43
CA ALA A 109 3.29 -0.87 10.25
C ALA A 109 3.55 0.46 9.51
N PRO A 110 2.68 1.48 9.70
CA PRO A 110 2.85 2.77 9.05
C PRO A 110 4.21 3.40 9.36
N ARG A 111 4.92 3.87 8.34
CA ARG A 111 6.24 4.50 8.48
C ARG A 111 6.43 5.73 7.60
N VAL A 112 7.45 6.52 7.90
CA VAL A 112 7.91 7.58 6.99
C VAL A 112 9.07 7.04 6.15
N MET A 113 9.01 7.26 4.84
CA MET A 113 10.09 6.89 3.93
C MET A 113 11.36 7.68 4.24
N SER A 114 12.52 7.08 3.97
CA SER A 114 13.76 7.86 3.88
C SER A 114 13.70 8.82 2.68
N LEU A 115 14.55 9.86 2.69
CA LEU A 115 14.67 10.78 1.55
C LEU A 115 15.06 10.03 0.27
N ALA A 116 15.97 9.06 0.36
CA ALA A 116 16.39 8.26 -0.79
C ALA A 116 15.21 7.48 -1.41
N GLU A 117 14.35 6.87 -0.59
CA GLU A 117 13.17 6.15 -1.08
C GLU A 117 12.12 7.09 -1.70
N ALA A 118 11.96 8.31 -1.16
CA ALA A 118 10.93 9.24 -1.61
C ALA A 118 11.20 9.85 -3.00
N TYR A 119 12.47 9.89 -3.41
CA TYR A 119 12.97 10.55 -4.63
C TYR A 119 13.65 9.59 -5.64
N ALA A 120 13.60 8.28 -5.40
CA ALA A 120 14.02 7.25 -6.36
C ALA A 120 12.89 6.89 -7.33
#